data_AF-A0A965F4G9-F1
#
_entry.id   AF-A0A965F4G9-F1
#
_cell.length_a   1.000
_cell.length_b   1.000
_cell.length_c   1.000
_cell.angle_alpha   90.00
_cell.angle_beta   90.00
_cell.angle_gamma   90.00
#
_symmetry.space_group_name_H-M   'P 1'
#
loop_
_entity.id
_entity.type
_entity.pdbx_description
1 polymer ?
#
loop_
_entity_poly.entity_id
_entity_poly.type
_entity_poly.pdbx_seq_one_letter_code
_entity_poly.pdbx_strand_id
1 'polypeptide(L)'
;QYGRLFEMEGAKLTFTEDALRAVATRAIQRKTGARGLRSIMETILLNTMFELPGLETVEEVVVNREVAEGRAQPLFIYGERAAEQSSA
;
A
#
# COMPACT_ATOMS: atom_id res chain seq x y z
N GLN A 1 8.70 -8.89 0.97
CA GLN A 1 7.71 -9.54 1.86
C GLN A 1 6.31 -9.07 1.49
N TYR A 2 5.94 -7.82 1.73
CA TYR A 2 4.59 -7.31 1.41
C TYR A 2 4.22 -7.37 -0.07
N GLY A 3 5.14 -7.09 -1.00
CA GLY A 3 4.85 -7.24 -2.44
C GLY A 3 4.37 -8.64 -2.80
N ARG A 4 5.02 -9.68 -2.26
CA ARG A 4 4.60 -11.07 -2.49
C ARG A 4 3.25 -11.40 -1.88
N LEU A 5 2.91 -10.81 -0.73
CA LEU A 5 1.60 -10.99 -0.10
C LEU A 5 0.50 -10.41 -0.98
N PHE A 6 0.70 -9.21 -1.54
CA PHE A 6 -0.24 -8.59 -2.46
C PHE A 6 -0.34 -9.39 -3.77
N GLU A 7 0.78 -9.90 -4.29
CA GLU A 7 0.78 -10.77 -5.47
C GLU A 7 -0.06 -12.05 -5.26
N MET A 8 -0.09 -12.60 -4.05
CA MET A 8 -0.92 -13.76 -3.71
C MET A 8 -2.42 -13.44 -3.74
N GLU A 9 -2.77 -12.18 -3.45
CA GLU A 9 -4.14 -11.64 -3.56
C GLU A 9 -4.44 -11.10 -4.97
N GLY A 10 -3.53 -11.31 -5.94
CA GLY A 10 -3.73 -10.87 -7.33
C GLY A 10 -3.46 -9.39 -7.60
N ALA A 11 -2.89 -8.65 -6.65
CA ALA A 11 -2.58 -7.23 -6.80
C ALA A 11 -1.08 -6.93 -6.74
N LYS A 12 -0.65 -5.90 -7.46
CA LYS A 12 0.72 -5.37 -7.38
C LYS A 12 0.78 -4.30 -6.29
N LEU A 13 1.82 -4.32 -5.45
CA LEU A 13 2.08 -3.26 -4.48
C LEU A 13 3.23 -2.36 -4.97
N THR A 14 2.94 -1.08 -5.19
CA THR A 14 3.91 -0.09 -5.64
C THR A 14 4.10 1.01 -4.59
N PHE A 15 5.35 1.35 -4.31
CA PHE A 15 5.71 2.53 -3.53
C PHE A 15 6.35 3.55 -4.45
N THR A 16 5.92 4.80 -4.33
CA THR A 16 6.64 5.90 -4.97
C THR A 16 7.96 6.18 -4.24
N GLU A 17 8.93 6.74 -4.94
CA GLU A 17 10.25 7.10 -4.38
C GLU A 17 10.15 8.00 -3.14
N ASP A 18 9.21 8.93 -3.14
CA ASP A 18 8.97 9.85 -2.03
C ASP A 18 8.27 9.19 -0.83
N ALA A 19 7.47 8.14 -1.06
CA ALA A 19 6.92 7.29 0.00
C ALA A 19 8.02 6.53 0.73
N LEU A 20 8.95 5.90 -0.03
CA LEU A 20 10.09 5.18 0.54
C LEU A 20 10.96 6.10 1.40
N ARG A 21 11.21 7.33 0.94
CA ARG A 21 11.94 8.36 1.70
C ARG A 21 11.20 8.73 2.98
N ALA A 22 9.88 8.94 2.92
CA ALA A 22 9.08 9.26 4.10
C ALA A 22 9.10 8.14 5.15
N VAL A 23 8.97 6.88 4.73
CA VAL A 23 9.11 5.71 5.61
C VAL A 23 10.49 5.68 6.28
N ALA A 24 11.56 5.88 5.52
CA ALA A 24 12.92 5.89 6.04
C ALA A 24 13.13 7.01 7.08
N THR A 25 12.69 8.24 6.77
CA THR A 25 12.75 9.38 7.71
C THR A 25 12.00 9.08 9.00
N ARG A 26 10.78 8.52 8.90
CA ARG A 26 9.96 8.15 10.06
C ARG A 26 10.61 7.07 10.92
N ALA A 27 11.28 6.09 10.30
CA ALA A 27 12.00 5.04 11.02
C ALA A 27 13.21 5.58 11.80
N ILE A 28 13.91 6.56 11.23
CA ILE A 28 15.01 7.27 11.91
C ILE A 28 14.47 8.08 13.09
N GLN A 29 13.40 8.85 12.89
CA GLN A 29 12.78 9.67 13.94
C GLN A 29 12.29 8.84 15.13
N ARG A 30 11.74 7.65 14.88
CA ARG A 30 11.30 6.73 15.95
C ARG A 30 12.46 6.10 16.73
N LYS A 31 13.73 6.36 16.38
CA LYS A 31 14.95 5.79 16.99
C LYS A 31 14.98 4.25 17.03
N THR A 32 14.13 3.61 16.23
CA THR A 32 13.98 2.15 16.14
C THR A 32 14.95 1.53 15.13
N GLY A 33 15.61 2.36 14.31
CA GLY A 33 16.47 1.90 13.21
C GLY A 33 15.73 0.97 12.25
N ALA A 34 16.46 0.04 11.62
CA ALA A 34 15.89 -0.92 10.66
C ALA A 34 14.82 -1.84 11.26
N ARG A 35 14.85 -2.09 12.59
CA ARG A 35 13.85 -2.93 13.28
C ARG A 35 12.46 -2.30 13.29
N GLY A 36 12.37 -0.97 13.27
CA GLY A 36 11.08 -0.26 13.24
C GLY A 36 10.43 -0.20 11.86
N LEU A 37 11.16 -0.53 10.78
CA LEU A 37 10.62 -0.46 9.43
C LEU A 37 9.43 -1.40 9.26
N ARG A 38 9.51 -2.64 9.77
CA ARG A 38 8.41 -3.60 9.68
C ARG A 38 7.14 -3.06 10.36
N SER A 39 7.24 -2.52 11.57
CA SER A 39 6.11 -1.93 12.30
C SER A 39 5.48 -0.75 11.53
N ILE A 40 6.30 0.10 10.90
CA ILE A 40 5.80 1.23 10.12
C ILE A 40 5.07 0.73 8.87
N MET A 41 5.65 -0.23 8.16
CA MET A 41 5.04 -0.83 6.96
C MET A 41 3.73 -1.53 7.29
N GLU A 42 3.69 -2.28 8.39
CA GLU A 42 2.49 -2.96 8.86
C GLU A 42 1.38 -1.95 9.21
N THR A 43 1.73 -0.84 9.88
CA THR A 43 0.76 0.24 10.16
C THR A 43 0.18 0.84 8.88
N ILE A 44 1.03 1.07 7.86
CA ILE A 44 0.60 1.67 6.58
C ILE A 44 -0.32 0.71 5.80
N LEU A 45 -0.01 -0.58 5.82
CA LEU A 45 -0.66 -1.57 4.94
C LEU A 45 -1.80 -2.33 5.62
N LEU A 46 -1.99 -2.23 6.93
CA LEU A 46 -2.92 -3.07 7.69
C LEU A 46 -4.34 -3.03 7.12
N ASN A 47 -4.88 -1.83 6.93
CA ASN A 47 -6.24 -1.66 6.42
C ASN A 47 -6.35 -2.20 4.98
N THR A 48 -5.39 -1.88 4.13
CA THR A 48 -5.33 -2.36 2.76
C THR A 48 -5.29 -3.88 2.69
N MET A 49 -4.48 -4.54 3.51
CA MET A 49 -4.38 -6.01 3.53
C MET A 49 -5.68 -6.66 4.01
N PHE A 50 -6.46 -5.99 4.85
CA PHE A 50 -7.77 -6.47 5.30
C PHE A 50 -8.85 -6.29 4.23
N GLU A 51 -8.82 -5.17 3.51
CA GLU A 51 -9.83 -4.84 2.49
C GLU A 51 -9.57 -5.57 1.16
N LEU A 52 -8.31 -5.75 0.78
CA LEU A 52 -7.90 -6.26 -0.53
C LEU A 52 -8.57 -7.59 -0.94
N PRO A 53 -8.72 -8.61 -0.06
CA PRO A 53 -9.41 -9.84 -0.43
C PRO A 53 -10.88 -9.65 -0.85
N GLY A 54 -11.52 -8.55 -0.44
CA GLY A 54 -12.88 -8.17 -0.84
C GLY A 54 -12.94 -7.28 -2.08
N LEU A 55 -11.81 -6.88 -2.65
CA LEU A 55 -11.73 -5.98 -3.80
C LEU A 55 -11.35 -6.76 -5.06
N GLU A 56 -12.32 -7.44 -5.67
CA GLU A 56 -12.13 -8.43 -6.75
C GLU A 56 -11.45 -7.90 -8.03
N THR A 57 -11.44 -6.59 -8.23
CA THR A 57 -10.98 -5.96 -9.49
C THR A 57 -9.75 -5.07 -9.33
N VAL A 58 -9.14 -5.04 -8.14
CA VAL A 58 -7.90 -4.27 -7.91
C VAL A 58 -6.72 -5.01 -8.50
N GLU A 59 -5.98 -4.34 -9.39
CA GLU A 59 -4.77 -4.88 -10.01
C GLU A 59 -3.49 -4.27 -9.41
N GLU A 60 -3.57 -3.03 -8.90
CA GLU A 60 -2.43 -2.36 -8.29
C GLU A 60 -2.84 -1.47 -7.13
N VAL A 61 -2.05 -1.49 -6.07
CA VAL A 61 -2.14 -0.59 -4.92
C VAL A 61 -0.89 0.29 -4.90
N VAL A 62 -1.10 1.60 -4.91
CA VAL A 62 -0.02 2.58 -4.91
C VAL A 62 0.01 3.32 -3.57
N VAL A 63 1.17 3.27 -2.91
CA VAL A 63 1.48 4.01 -1.70
C VAL A 63 2.36 5.20 -2.04
N ASN A 64 1.80 6.40 -1.86
CA ASN A 64 2.53 7.67 -2.01
C ASN A 64 3.03 8.22 -0.65
N ARG A 65 3.70 9.38 -0.67
CA ARG A 65 4.19 10.03 0.55
C ARG A 65 3.09 10.30 1.58
N GLU A 66 1.93 10.79 1.15
CA GLU A 66 0.85 11.15 2.08
C GLU A 66 0.32 9.92 2.81
N VAL A 67 0.20 8.80 2.10
CA VAL A 67 -0.16 7.50 2.69
C VAL A 67 0.92 7.01 3.65
N ALA A 68 2.19 7.10 3.27
CA ALA A 68 3.31 6.72 4.15
C ALA A 68 3.37 7.55 5.46
N GLU A 69 2.90 8.80 5.40
CA GLU A 69 2.78 9.69 6.55
C GLU A 69 1.47 9.50 7.34
N GLY A 70 0.54 8.70 6.82
CA GLY A 70 -0.77 8.45 7.43
C GLY A 70 -1.77 9.61 7.25
N ARG A 71 -1.56 10.43 6.21
CA ARG A 71 -2.40 11.59 5.87
C ARG A 71 -3.45 11.30 4.80
N ALA A 72 -3.33 10.17 4.11
CA ALA A 72 -4.23 9.73 3.05
C ALA A 72 -4.36 8.19 3.02
N GLN A 73 -5.33 7.69 2.23
CA GLN A 73 -5.48 6.26 1.93
C GLN A 73 -4.74 5.90 0.63
N PRO A 74 -4.29 4.64 0.46
CA PRO A 74 -3.67 4.17 -0.79
C PRO A 74 -4.57 4.37 -2.01
N LEU A 75 -3.95 4.55 -3.17
CA LEU A 75 -4.67 4.54 -4.44
C LEU A 75 -4.85 3.10 -4.92
N PHE A 76 -6.09 2.74 -5.22
CA PHE A 76 -6.43 1.46 -5.85
C PHE A 76 -6.63 1.67 -7.34
N ILE A 77 -5.88 0.91 -8.15
CA ILE A 77 -6.00 0.87 -9.59
C ILE A 77 -6.77 -0.40 -9.93
N TYR A 78 -7.91 -0.21 -10.59
CA TYR A 78 -8.79 -1.28 -11.01
C TYR A 78 -8.52 -1.66 -12.46
N GLY A 79 -8.55 -2.95 -12.75
CA GLY A 79 -8.40 -3.49 -14.10
C GLY A 79 -9.60 -3.19 -15.00
N GLU A 80 -9.44 -3.42 -16.30
CA GLU A 80 -10.44 -3.11 -17.34
C GLU A 80 -11.81 -3.78 -17.08
N ARG A 81 -11.85 -4.93 -16.38
CA ARG A 81 -13.11 -5.60 -15.97
C ARG A 81 -13.99 -4.79 -15.02
N ALA A 82 -13.44 -3.82 -14.28
CA ALA A 82 -14.22 -2.94 -13.41
C ALA A 82 -14.92 -1.80 -14.18
N ALA A 83 -14.30 -1.34 -15.28
CA ALA A 83 -14.81 -0.22 -16.05
C ALA A 83 -16.15 -0.55 -16.74
N GLU A 84 -16.37 -1.81 -17.12
CA GLU A 84 -17.60 -2.27 -17.77
C GLU A 84 -18.81 -2.34 -16.82
N GLN A 85 -18.60 -2.52 -15.51
CA GLN A 85 -19.70 -2.60 -14.53
C GLN A 85 -20.19 -1.25 -13.98
N SER A 86 -19.38 -0.19 -14.06
CA SER A 86 -19.82 1.17 -13.65
C SER A 86 -20.53 1.95 -14.77
N SER A 87 -20.59 1.40 -15.98
CA SER A 87 -21.22 2.01 -17.16
C SER A 87 -22.59 1.40 -17.53
N ALA A 88 -23.18 0.57 -16.66
CA ALA A 88 -24.49 -0.06 -16.85
C ALA A 88 -25.55 0.49 -15.90
#